data_AF-A0A1I6S579-F1
#
_entry.id   AF-A0A1I6S579-F1
#
_cell.length_a   1.000
_cell.length_b   1.000
_cell.length_c   1.000
_cell.angle_alpha   90.00
_cell.angle_beta   90.00
_cell.angle_gamma   90.00
#
_symmetry.space_group_name_H-M   'P 1'
#
loop_
_entity.id
_entity.type
_entity.pdbx_description
1 polymer ?
#
loop_
_entity_poly.entity_id
_entity_poly.type
_entity_poly.pdbx_seq_one_letter_code
_entity_poly.pdbx_strand_id
1 'polypeptide(L)'
;MCFWNEIFTSEPVCSPPSLNAPFMTERELERTTEADESENSDSDRRDAHETESDFDGRDPSREYDQSADSFLDLEAAVSPESLSDSETYAQIVGTDRVSASAVPDSYPWSIATADALALDLEIDDRGTEVTVYFEWPVPDSDARLSRLLGTLEVSPDAVADLHGKQVLVERADGHWVPVVPPQQSAGSPLGFYGLLGGVLFNVTVLTAFVLNLGVSEGLLLSLFMVFNLLVLPVSTFLDAGYLRSHTDWGGPFSRWGWTILNAAPGLNAVTALCYLSLRRRASWIRKR
;
A
#
# COMPACT_ATOMS: atom_id res chain seq x y z
N MET A 1 24.73 44.20 22.45
CA MET A 1 23.58 43.98 21.55
C MET A 1 23.87 44.64 20.21
N CYS A 2 24.54 43.92 19.32
CA CYS A 2 24.85 44.26 17.93
C CYS A 2 25.18 42.94 17.23
N PHE A 3 24.97 42.89 15.91
CA PHE A 3 25.07 41.74 15.00
C PHE A 3 23.80 40.91 14.89
N TRP A 4 23.05 41.16 13.81
CA TRP A 4 22.64 40.19 12.78
C TRP A 4 21.80 40.97 11.76
N ASN A 5 22.47 41.55 10.78
CA ASN A 5 21.85 42.07 9.57
C ASN A 5 22.81 41.79 8.41
N GLU A 6 22.25 41.43 7.26
CA GLU A 6 22.91 40.97 6.03
C GLU A 6 23.23 39.45 5.99
N ILE A 7 22.43 38.72 5.20
CA ILE A 7 22.91 37.71 4.24
C ILE A 7 21.82 37.51 3.17
N PHE A 8 22.15 38.02 1.98
CA PHE A 8 21.83 37.52 0.63
C PHE A 8 20.38 37.36 0.16
N THR A 9 19.91 38.42 -0.49
CA THR A 9 19.09 38.37 -1.72
C THR A 9 19.93 37.82 -2.89
N SER A 10 19.58 36.64 -3.38
CA SER A 10 19.95 36.19 -4.74
C SER A 10 18.72 35.51 -5.37
N GLU A 11 18.03 36.25 -6.21
CA GLU A 11 16.95 35.74 -7.05
C GLU A 11 17.54 34.84 -8.15
N PRO A 12 17.09 33.59 -8.32
CA PRO A 12 17.45 32.80 -9.48
C PRO A 12 16.69 33.30 -10.72
N VAL A 13 17.47 33.71 -11.74
CA VAL A 13 16.97 34.05 -13.07
C VAL A 13 16.45 32.78 -13.75
N CYS A 14 15.14 32.57 -13.72
CA CYS A 14 14.47 31.55 -14.53
C CYS A 14 14.47 31.95 -16.01
N SER A 15 15.24 31.24 -16.83
CA SER A 15 15.05 31.25 -18.28
C SER A 15 13.87 30.33 -18.65
N PRO A 16 12.89 30.77 -19.46
CA PRO A 16 11.78 29.92 -19.87
C PRO A 16 12.21 28.93 -20.97
N PRO A 17 11.85 27.64 -20.88
CA PRO A 17 11.99 26.71 -21.99
C PRO A 17 10.93 27.01 -23.07
N SER A 18 11.38 27.19 -24.31
CA SER A 18 10.53 27.34 -25.48
C SER A 18 9.87 26.00 -25.84
N LEU A 19 8.64 25.81 -25.37
CA LEU A 19 7.77 24.67 -25.75
C LEU A 19 6.96 25.03 -27.01
N ASN A 20 7.49 24.66 -28.18
CA ASN A 20 6.69 24.45 -29.38
C ASN A 20 6.19 23.01 -29.36
N ALA A 21 4.95 22.79 -28.92
CA ALA A 21 4.25 21.52 -29.11
C ALA A 21 3.00 21.78 -29.97
N PRO A 22 2.79 21.04 -31.07
CA PRO A 22 1.62 21.20 -31.92
C PRO A 22 0.35 20.70 -31.22
N PHE A 23 -0.67 21.55 -31.28
CA PHE A 23 -2.07 21.32 -30.92
C PHE A 23 -2.59 20.05 -31.65
N MET A 24 -2.84 18.97 -30.90
CA MET A 24 -3.56 17.79 -31.42
C MET A 24 -5.01 17.91 -30.95
N THR A 25 -5.91 18.20 -31.89
CA THR A 25 -7.34 18.50 -31.68
C THR A 25 -8.16 17.27 -31.28
N GLU A 26 -9.07 17.46 -30.33
CA GLU A 26 -10.00 16.53 -29.65
C GLU A 26 -11.07 15.84 -30.54
N ARG A 27 -10.77 15.45 -31.79
CA ARG A 27 -11.83 15.03 -32.76
C ARG A 27 -11.92 13.57 -33.13
N GLU A 28 -11.27 12.65 -32.39
CA GLU A 28 -11.20 11.25 -32.81
C GLU A 28 -11.56 10.23 -31.72
N LEU A 29 -12.49 10.58 -30.82
CA LEU A 29 -13.03 9.66 -29.80
C LEU A 29 -14.56 9.58 -29.78
N GLU A 30 -15.21 9.81 -30.92
CA GLU A 30 -16.63 9.52 -31.15
C GLU A 30 -16.77 8.42 -32.22
N ARG A 31 -16.50 7.15 -31.86
CA ARG A 31 -17.01 5.99 -32.60
C ARG A 31 -16.67 4.69 -31.89
N THR A 32 -17.60 4.21 -31.08
CA THR A 32 -18.07 2.80 -31.04
C THR A 32 -19.09 2.67 -29.92
N THR A 33 -20.35 2.92 -30.26
CA THR A 33 -21.53 2.56 -29.47
C THR A 33 -22.56 2.06 -30.46
N GLU A 34 -22.58 0.74 -30.66
CA GLU A 34 -23.49 -0.07 -31.48
C GLU A 34 -22.98 -1.50 -31.26
N ALA A 35 -23.74 -2.55 -31.03
CA ALA A 35 -25.16 -2.81 -30.86
C ALA A 35 -25.21 -4.28 -30.37
N ASP A 36 -26.08 -4.62 -29.43
CA ASP A 36 -26.67 -5.98 -29.37
C ASP A 36 -27.88 -5.98 -28.43
N GLU A 37 -28.99 -5.50 -28.99
CA GLU A 37 -30.32 -5.95 -28.63
C GLU A 37 -30.58 -7.25 -29.40
N SER A 38 -30.76 -8.35 -28.68
CA SER A 38 -31.50 -9.49 -29.21
C SER A 38 -32.49 -9.96 -28.16
N GLU A 39 -33.73 -9.55 -28.39
CA GLU A 39 -34.95 -10.16 -27.88
C GLU A 39 -34.88 -11.69 -28.02
N ASN A 40 -35.31 -12.43 -27.00
CA ASN A 40 -36.09 -13.62 -27.29
C ASN A 40 -37.20 -13.82 -26.25
N SER A 41 -38.35 -14.11 -26.82
CA SER A 41 -39.68 -14.18 -26.25
C SER A 41 -39.98 -15.58 -25.71
N ASP A 42 -41.00 -15.60 -24.85
CA ASP A 42 -42.04 -16.63 -24.73
C ASP A 42 -41.87 -17.92 -23.90
N SER A 43 -42.80 -17.99 -22.93
CA SER A 43 -43.76 -19.07 -22.63
C SER A 43 -43.27 -20.43 -22.10
N ASP A 44 -43.63 -20.73 -20.85
CA ASP A 44 -44.54 -21.83 -20.43
C ASP A 44 -44.42 -21.99 -18.89
N ARG A 45 -45.43 -21.75 -18.06
CA ARG A 45 -46.61 -22.57 -17.78
C ARG A 45 -46.26 -24.05 -17.49
N ARG A 46 -46.03 -24.40 -16.20
CA ARG A 46 -46.83 -25.38 -15.42
C ARG A 46 -46.12 -25.93 -14.16
N ASP A 47 -46.99 -26.29 -13.23
CA ASP A 47 -46.89 -27.32 -12.20
C ASP A 47 -46.08 -27.02 -10.93
N ALA A 48 -46.84 -26.52 -9.95
CA ALA A 48 -46.59 -26.76 -8.55
C ALA A 48 -46.53 -28.28 -8.30
N HIS A 49 -45.32 -28.77 -8.04
CA HIS A 49 -45.11 -30.04 -7.38
C HIS A 49 -44.69 -29.73 -5.94
N GLU A 50 -45.61 -29.95 -5.01
CA GLU A 50 -45.28 -30.10 -3.60
C GLU A 50 -44.33 -31.30 -3.49
N THR A 51 -43.05 -31.02 -3.27
CA THR A 51 -42.09 -32.04 -2.87
C THR A 51 -42.14 -32.07 -1.36
N GLU A 52 -42.83 -33.09 -0.83
CA GLU A 52 -42.70 -33.52 0.56
C GLU A 52 -41.20 -33.63 0.87
N SER A 53 -40.71 -32.73 1.72
CA SER A 53 -39.34 -32.79 2.21
C SER A 53 -39.25 -33.97 3.17
N ASP A 54 -38.84 -35.10 2.62
CA ASP A 54 -38.26 -36.21 3.36
C ASP A 54 -37.14 -35.62 4.23
N PHE A 55 -37.39 -35.54 5.54
CA PHE A 55 -36.43 -35.10 6.54
C PHE A 55 -35.42 -36.25 6.70
N ASP A 56 -34.54 -36.35 5.71
CA ASP A 56 -33.40 -37.24 5.70
C ASP A 56 -32.57 -36.93 6.95
N GLY A 57 -32.36 -37.95 7.78
CA GLY A 57 -31.56 -37.89 9.00
C GLY A 57 -30.09 -37.68 8.68
N ARG A 58 -29.76 -36.54 8.07
CA ARG A 58 -28.39 -36.06 7.93
C ARG A 58 -27.90 -35.70 9.31
N ASP A 59 -27.11 -36.63 9.84
CA ASP A 59 -26.24 -36.42 10.96
C ASP A 59 -25.46 -35.09 10.73
N PRO A 60 -25.77 -34.03 11.49
CA PRO A 60 -25.19 -32.70 11.28
C PRO A 60 -23.66 -32.72 11.38
N SER A 61 -23.10 -33.76 12.02
CA SER A 61 -21.66 -34.01 12.14
C SER A 61 -20.94 -34.06 10.78
N ARG A 62 -21.57 -34.60 9.72
CA ARG A 62 -20.91 -34.76 8.41
C ARG A 62 -20.83 -33.48 7.58
N GLU A 63 -21.76 -32.53 7.77
CA GLU A 63 -21.70 -31.23 7.08
C GLU A 63 -20.63 -30.30 7.70
N TYR A 64 -20.36 -30.44 9.00
CA TYR A 64 -19.26 -29.73 9.66
C TYR A 64 -17.88 -30.22 9.19
N ASP A 65 -17.70 -31.54 9.02
CA ASP A 65 -16.44 -32.10 8.52
C ASP A 65 -16.16 -31.65 7.07
N GLN A 66 -17.17 -31.64 6.20
CA GLN A 66 -17.01 -31.17 4.81
C GLN A 66 -16.68 -29.66 4.72
N SER A 67 -17.24 -28.86 5.63
CA SER A 67 -16.95 -27.43 5.70
C SER A 67 -15.53 -27.18 6.22
N ALA A 68 -15.07 -27.96 7.20
CA ALA A 68 -13.71 -27.88 7.73
C ALA A 68 -12.65 -28.30 6.69
N ASP A 69 -12.90 -29.39 5.96
CA ASP A 69 -12.01 -29.84 4.88
C ASP A 69 -11.93 -28.81 3.75
N SER A 70 -13.08 -28.23 3.34
CA SER A 70 -13.08 -27.16 2.34
C SER A 70 -12.33 -25.91 2.80
N PHE A 71 -12.31 -25.64 4.11
CA PHE A 71 -11.58 -24.51 4.69
C PHE A 71 -10.07 -24.78 4.77
N LEU A 72 -9.65 -26.03 5.06
CA LEU A 72 -8.25 -26.45 5.00
C LEU A 72 -7.71 -26.49 3.58
N ASP A 73 -8.52 -26.93 2.60
CA ASP A 73 -8.16 -26.84 1.17
C ASP A 73 -8.09 -25.39 0.70
N LEU A 74 -8.98 -24.50 1.18
CA LEU A 74 -8.90 -23.06 0.92
C LEU A 74 -7.68 -22.43 1.60
N GLU A 75 -7.33 -22.84 2.82
CA GLU A 75 -6.16 -22.33 3.57
C GLU A 75 -4.83 -22.86 2.98
N ALA A 76 -4.84 -24.05 2.38
CA ALA A 76 -3.73 -24.59 1.58
C ALA A 76 -3.63 -23.87 0.22
N ALA A 77 -4.75 -23.53 -0.42
CA ALA A 77 -4.77 -22.76 -1.65
C ALA A 77 -4.44 -21.26 -1.45
N VAL A 78 -4.72 -20.72 -0.27
CA VAL A 78 -4.42 -19.33 0.14
C VAL A 78 -3.12 -19.26 0.96
N SER A 79 -2.43 -20.39 1.16
CA SER A 79 -1.11 -20.38 1.77
C SER A 79 -0.18 -19.47 0.95
N PRO A 80 0.74 -18.75 1.61
CA PRO A 80 1.62 -17.75 0.99
C PRO A 80 2.61 -18.32 -0.04
N GLU A 81 2.49 -19.59 -0.41
CA GLU A 81 3.12 -20.20 -1.59
C GLU A 81 2.53 -19.70 -2.93
N SER A 82 1.56 -18.77 -2.91
CA SER A 82 1.12 -18.05 -4.10
C SER A 82 1.93 -16.79 -4.42
N LEU A 83 3.09 -16.59 -3.78
CA LEU A 83 4.15 -15.83 -4.47
C LEU A 83 4.36 -16.52 -5.80
N SER A 84 4.26 -15.77 -6.88
CA SER A 84 4.66 -16.28 -8.19
C SER A 84 6.06 -16.91 -8.07
N ASP A 85 6.40 -17.90 -8.87
CA ASP A 85 7.75 -18.49 -8.93
C ASP A 85 8.86 -17.42 -9.21
N SER A 86 8.44 -16.17 -9.48
CA SER A 86 9.24 -14.97 -9.63
C SER A 86 9.43 -14.10 -8.39
N GLU A 87 8.75 -14.29 -7.25
CA GLU A 87 8.90 -13.44 -6.06
C GLU A 87 9.30 -14.26 -4.82
N THR A 88 10.26 -13.78 -4.02
CA THR A 88 10.65 -14.41 -2.75
C THR A 88 11.25 -13.39 -1.78
N TYR A 89 11.46 -13.77 -0.52
CA TYR A 89 12.15 -12.95 0.46
C TYR A 89 13.63 -13.29 0.50
N ALA A 90 14.46 -12.26 0.65
CA ALA A 90 15.88 -12.41 0.86
C ALA A 90 16.34 -11.61 2.08
N GLN A 91 17.30 -12.13 2.83
CA GLN A 91 17.93 -11.42 3.95
C GLN A 91 19.20 -10.73 3.48
N ILE A 92 19.38 -9.47 3.83
CA ILE A 92 20.62 -8.73 3.52
C ILE A 92 21.70 -9.21 4.49
N VAL A 93 22.75 -9.84 3.97
CA VAL A 93 23.87 -10.38 4.75
C VAL A 93 25.14 -9.54 4.62
N GLY A 94 25.22 -8.72 3.58
CA GLY A 94 26.41 -7.92 3.30
C GLY A 94 26.07 -6.65 2.53
N THR A 95 26.91 -5.64 2.71
CA THR A 95 26.87 -4.41 1.92
C THR A 95 28.29 -3.98 1.60
N ASP A 96 28.59 -3.71 0.35
CA ASP A 96 29.90 -3.21 -0.07
C ASP A 96 29.78 -2.07 -1.09
N ARG A 97 30.79 -1.21 -1.13
CA ARG A 97 30.92 -0.17 -2.16
C ARG A 97 31.84 -0.68 -3.24
N VAL A 98 31.31 -0.84 -4.45
CA VAL A 98 32.06 -1.34 -5.60
C VAL A 98 32.11 -0.28 -6.71
N SER A 99 33.07 -0.40 -7.63
CA SER A 99 33.09 0.41 -8.85
C SER A 99 31.89 0.04 -9.72
N ALA A 100 31.28 1.01 -10.40
CA ALA A 100 30.21 0.76 -11.37
C ALA A 100 30.66 -0.18 -12.51
N SER A 101 31.95 -0.22 -12.83
CA SER A 101 32.54 -1.16 -13.79
C SER A 101 32.53 -2.62 -13.33
N ALA A 102 32.29 -2.89 -12.05
CA ALA A 102 32.16 -4.23 -11.50
C ALA A 102 30.73 -4.79 -11.65
N VAL A 103 29.77 -3.94 -12.00
CA VAL A 103 28.37 -4.35 -12.22
C VAL A 103 28.29 -5.04 -13.57
N PRO A 104 27.68 -6.25 -13.66
CA PRO A 104 27.53 -6.96 -14.93
C PRO A 104 26.72 -6.14 -15.95
N ASP A 105 27.15 -6.14 -17.21
CA ASP A 105 26.44 -5.47 -18.31
C ASP A 105 25.02 -6.03 -18.53
N SER A 106 24.77 -7.26 -18.07
CA SER A 106 23.46 -7.92 -18.11
C SER A 106 22.51 -7.50 -16.99
N TYR A 107 22.96 -6.68 -16.03
CA TYR A 107 22.12 -6.27 -14.91
C TYR A 107 20.98 -5.37 -15.42
N PRO A 108 19.73 -5.58 -14.98
CA PRO A 108 18.56 -4.92 -15.56
C PRO A 108 18.54 -3.39 -15.35
N TRP A 109 19.39 -2.86 -14.47
CA TRP A 109 19.42 -1.45 -14.11
C TRP A 109 20.74 -0.79 -14.46
N SER A 110 20.67 0.37 -15.12
CA SER A 110 21.82 1.22 -15.39
C SER A 110 22.29 1.92 -14.12
N ILE A 111 23.61 1.94 -13.90
CA ILE A 111 24.27 2.70 -12.83
C ILE A 111 24.95 3.92 -13.46
N ALA A 112 24.47 5.13 -13.15
CA ALA A 112 25.02 6.35 -13.74
C ALA A 112 26.24 6.91 -12.97
N THR A 113 26.41 6.52 -11.71
CA THR A 113 27.50 6.97 -10.85
C THR A 113 28.78 6.17 -11.09
N ALA A 114 29.91 6.71 -10.64
CA ALA A 114 31.20 6.01 -10.71
C ALA A 114 31.26 4.77 -9.79
N ASP A 115 30.51 4.80 -8.69
CA ASP A 115 30.44 3.73 -7.70
C ASP A 115 29.01 3.17 -7.62
N ALA A 116 28.89 1.91 -7.25
CA ALA A 116 27.65 1.21 -6.95
C ALA A 116 27.67 0.68 -5.51
N LEU A 117 26.49 0.60 -4.89
CA LEU A 117 26.28 -0.15 -3.66
C LEU A 117 25.91 -1.60 -4.04
N ALA A 118 26.75 -2.54 -3.67
CA ALA A 118 26.46 -3.98 -3.75
C ALA A 118 25.80 -4.42 -2.44
N LEU A 119 24.64 -5.07 -2.53
CA LEU A 119 23.98 -5.72 -1.40
C LEU A 119 24.02 -7.22 -1.63
N ASP A 120 24.60 -7.95 -0.70
CA ASP A 120 24.59 -9.40 -0.73
C ASP A 120 23.34 -9.89 -0.01
N LEU A 121 22.53 -10.66 -0.74
CA LEU A 121 21.25 -11.17 -0.30
C LEU A 121 21.34 -12.69 -0.18
N GLU A 122 20.83 -13.24 0.91
CA GLU A 122 20.63 -14.68 1.10
C GLU A 122 19.16 -15.01 0.84
N ILE A 123 18.93 -15.82 -0.20
CA ILE A 123 17.60 -16.30 -0.61
C ILE A 123 17.39 -17.70 -0.02
N ASP A 124 16.33 -17.81 0.78
CA ASP A 124 15.91 -19.00 1.55
C ASP A 124 16.93 -19.52 2.57
N ASP A 125 16.48 -20.38 3.48
CA ASP A 125 17.32 -21.07 4.49
C ASP A 125 18.37 -22.02 3.89
N ARG A 126 18.46 -22.10 2.56
CA ARG A 126 19.39 -22.95 1.81
C ARG A 126 20.69 -22.25 1.42
N GLY A 127 20.83 -20.95 1.72
CA GLY A 127 22.07 -20.20 1.52
C GLY A 127 22.34 -19.81 0.08
N THR A 128 21.31 -19.53 -0.73
CA THR A 128 21.53 -19.02 -2.09
C THR A 128 21.92 -17.55 -2.00
N GLU A 129 23.20 -17.24 -2.13
CA GLU A 129 23.70 -15.87 -2.10
C GLU A 129 23.60 -15.20 -3.49
N VAL A 130 23.05 -13.99 -3.52
CA VAL A 130 22.90 -13.17 -4.72
C VAL A 130 23.26 -11.73 -4.41
N THR A 131 24.12 -11.14 -5.24
CA THR A 131 24.46 -9.72 -5.12
C THR A 131 23.55 -8.87 -6.01
N VAL A 132 22.96 -7.84 -5.43
CA VAL A 132 22.16 -6.82 -6.13
C VAL A 132 22.87 -5.48 -6.11
N TYR A 133 22.67 -4.67 -7.13
CA TYR A 133 23.43 -3.43 -7.32
C TYR A 133 22.51 -2.22 -7.36
N PHE A 134 22.91 -1.19 -6.63
CA PHE A 134 22.26 0.11 -6.61
C PHE A 134 23.24 1.22 -6.95
N GLU A 135 22.71 2.32 -7.48
CA GLU A 135 23.49 3.53 -7.65
C GLU A 135 23.95 4.04 -6.27
N TRP A 136 25.22 4.43 -6.14
CA TRP A 136 25.72 4.98 -4.89
C TRP A 136 25.00 6.30 -4.56
N PRO A 137 24.56 6.53 -3.31
CA PRO A 137 23.81 7.72 -2.98
C PRO A 137 24.70 8.97 -3.13
N VAL A 138 24.36 9.81 -4.12
CA VAL A 138 24.85 11.18 -4.26
C VAL A 138 23.64 12.13 -4.26
N PRO A 139 23.83 13.43 -3.96
CA PRO A 139 22.75 14.40 -4.14
C PRO A 139 22.18 14.28 -5.57
N ASP A 140 20.87 14.12 -5.68
CA ASP A 140 20.12 13.90 -6.94
C ASP A 140 20.31 12.52 -7.62
N SER A 141 20.90 11.53 -6.94
CA SER A 141 21.07 10.15 -7.45
C SER A 141 19.78 9.31 -7.39
N ASP A 142 19.85 8.10 -7.96
CA ASP A 142 18.73 7.16 -8.10
C ASP A 142 17.76 7.13 -6.90
N ALA A 143 16.50 7.46 -7.18
CA ALA A 143 15.41 7.39 -6.21
C ALA A 143 15.15 5.97 -5.69
N ARG A 144 15.66 4.90 -6.32
CA ARG A 144 15.40 3.51 -5.91
C ARG A 144 16.05 3.15 -4.59
N LEU A 145 17.34 3.45 -4.41
CA LEU A 145 18.03 3.12 -3.16
C LEU A 145 17.40 3.87 -1.99
N SER A 146 17.13 5.17 -2.15
CA SER A 146 16.47 5.97 -1.11
C SER A 146 15.05 5.48 -0.81
N ARG A 147 14.32 4.96 -1.81
CA ARG A 147 13.02 4.30 -1.62
C ARG A 147 13.14 2.98 -0.86
N LEU A 148 14.10 2.12 -1.22
CA LEU A 148 14.36 0.88 -0.50
C LEU A 148 14.71 1.14 0.97
N LEU A 149 15.65 2.06 1.21
CA LEU A 149 16.04 2.49 2.56
C LEU A 149 14.84 3.04 3.34
N GLY A 150 13.99 3.84 2.69
CA GLY A 150 12.75 4.34 3.27
C GLY A 150 11.76 3.24 3.66
N THR A 151 11.62 2.20 2.82
CA THR A 151 10.79 1.01 3.13
C THR A 151 11.37 0.17 4.28
N LEU A 152 12.70 0.12 4.41
CA LEU A 152 13.38 -0.59 5.49
C LEU A 152 13.51 0.24 6.78
N GLU A 153 13.05 1.50 6.76
CA GLU A 153 13.16 2.48 7.84
C GLU A 153 14.64 2.72 8.25
N VAL A 154 15.55 2.71 7.26
CA VAL A 154 17.00 2.92 7.44
C VAL A 154 17.40 4.30 6.91
N SER A 155 18.22 5.02 7.67
CA SER A 155 18.75 6.33 7.25
C SER A 155 19.77 6.15 6.12
N PRO A 156 19.86 7.07 5.13
CA PRO A 156 20.91 7.07 4.10
C PRO A 156 22.34 7.01 4.65
N ASP A 157 22.56 7.58 5.84
CA ASP A 157 23.87 7.59 6.49
C ASP A 157 24.17 6.31 7.30
N ALA A 158 23.19 5.40 7.40
CA ALA A 158 23.23 4.21 8.23
C ALA A 158 23.10 2.92 7.40
N VAL A 159 23.73 2.87 6.22
CA VAL A 159 23.67 1.71 5.31
C VAL A 159 24.07 0.39 5.99
N ALA A 160 24.95 0.44 7.00
CA ALA A 160 25.33 -0.74 7.79
C ALA A 160 24.15 -1.39 8.54
N ASP A 161 23.10 -0.62 8.86
CA ASP A 161 21.89 -1.11 9.54
C ASP A 161 20.97 -1.92 8.60
N LEU A 162 21.34 -2.05 7.32
CA LEU A 162 20.70 -2.97 6.38
C LEU A 162 20.98 -4.44 6.73
N HIS A 163 22.09 -4.73 7.40
CA HIS A 163 22.45 -6.10 7.74
C HIS A 163 21.36 -6.76 8.59
N GLY A 164 20.92 -7.95 8.15
CA GLY A 164 19.87 -8.74 8.78
C GLY A 164 18.45 -8.30 8.42
N LYS A 165 18.25 -7.21 7.67
CA LYS A 165 16.92 -6.81 7.18
C LYS A 165 16.48 -7.73 6.04
N GLN A 166 15.19 -8.05 6.00
CA GLN A 166 14.59 -8.77 4.89
C GLN A 166 14.06 -7.81 3.84
N VAL A 167 14.22 -8.19 2.57
CA VAL A 167 13.72 -7.48 1.41
C VAL A 167 12.99 -8.45 0.49
N LEU A 168 11.86 -8.01 -0.07
CA LEU A 168 11.17 -8.76 -1.12
C LEU A 168 11.97 -8.61 -2.42
N VAL A 169 12.30 -9.71 -3.06
CA VAL A 169 12.97 -9.75 -4.35
C VAL A 169 12.08 -10.39 -5.40
N GLU A 170 12.17 -9.89 -6.62
CA GLU A 170 11.56 -10.47 -7.81
C GLU A 170 12.62 -10.85 -8.83
N ARG A 171 12.31 -11.79 -9.72
CA ARG A 171 13.20 -12.22 -10.78
C ARG A 171 12.94 -11.41 -12.06
N ALA A 172 13.84 -10.49 -12.40
CA ALA A 172 13.79 -9.67 -13.62
C ALA A 172 15.01 -9.98 -14.51
N ASP A 173 14.75 -10.32 -15.78
CA ASP A 173 15.80 -10.63 -16.77
C ASP A 173 16.84 -11.65 -16.28
N GLY A 174 16.38 -12.66 -15.54
CA GLY A 174 17.22 -13.73 -14.99
C GLY A 174 17.98 -13.36 -13.72
N HIS A 175 17.92 -12.12 -13.25
CA HIS A 175 18.54 -11.64 -12.02
C HIS A 175 17.49 -11.48 -10.91
N TRP A 176 17.89 -11.69 -9.66
CA TRP A 176 17.06 -11.28 -8.53
C TRP A 176 17.25 -9.78 -8.31
N VAL A 177 16.15 -9.06 -8.24
CA VAL A 177 16.13 -7.62 -7.98
C VAL A 177 15.17 -7.31 -6.84
N PRO A 178 15.53 -6.43 -5.91
CA PRO A 178 14.62 -6.03 -4.85
C PRO A 178 13.42 -5.27 -5.42
N VAL A 179 12.23 -5.63 -4.94
CA VAL A 179 10.97 -4.95 -5.28
C VAL A 179 10.97 -3.60 -4.58
N VAL A 180 11.30 -2.55 -5.33
CA VAL A 180 11.28 -1.17 -4.83
C VAL A 180 9.95 -0.52 -5.21
N PRO A 181 9.15 -0.04 -4.23
CA PRO A 181 7.91 0.65 -4.52
C PRO A 181 8.15 1.81 -5.50
N PRO A 182 7.27 2.06 -6.49
CA PRO A 182 7.47 3.11 -7.49
C PRO A 182 7.48 4.52 -6.89
N GLN A 183 6.95 4.69 -5.68
CA GLN A 183 6.83 5.98 -4.99
C GLN A 183 7.47 5.89 -3.61
N GLN A 184 8.09 6.99 -3.16
CA GLN A 184 8.64 7.10 -1.81
C GLN A 184 7.53 6.96 -0.77
N SER A 185 7.83 6.24 0.32
CA SER A 185 6.91 6.07 1.45
C SER A 185 6.46 7.45 1.93
N ALA A 186 5.17 7.75 1.74
CA ALA A 186 4.56 9.01 2.15
C ALA A 186 3.73 8.84 3.43
N GLY A 187 3.94 7.74 4.16
CA GLY A 187 3.11 7.33 5.28
C GLY A 187 3.81 7.34 6.63
N SER A 188 3.02 7.11 7.69
CA SER A 188 3.53 6.96 9.06
C SER A 188 2.73 5.90 9.81
N PRO A 189 3.38 5.03 10.61
CA PRO A 189 2.68 4.06 11.45
C PRO A 189 1.82 4.75 12.53
N LEU A 190 2.12 6.02 12.86
CA LEU A 190 1.31 6.83 13.78
C LEU A 190 -0.10 7.10 13.23
N GLY A 191 -0.29 7.04 11.91
CA GLY A 191 -1.60 7.18 11.28
C GLY A 191 -2.61 6.16 11.80
N PHE A 192 -2.17 4.93 12.11
CA PHE A 192 -3.04 3.91 12.68
C PHE A 192 -3.62 4.32 14.04
N TYR A 193 -2.78 4.87 14.92
CA TYR A 193 -3.22 5.30 16.25
C TYR A 193 -4.13 6.53 16.19
N GLY A 194 -3.85 7.47 15.28
CA GLY A 194 -4.73 8.60 15.04
C GLY A 194 -6.11 8.17 14.51
N LEU A 195 -6.14 7.16 13.64
CA LEU A 195 -7.39 6.57 13.15
C LEU A 195 -8.18 5.89 14.27
N LEU A 196 -7.53 5.05 15.08
CA LEU A 196 -8.17 4.37 16.22
C LEU A 196 -8.68 5.38 17.26
N GLY A 197 -7.87 6.40 17.57
CA GLY A 197 -8.24 7.49 18.46
C GLY A 197 -9.44 8.29 17.95
N GLY A 198 -9.50 8.58 16.64
CA GLY A 198 -10.63 9.25 16.03
C GLY A 198 -11.92 8.43 16.06
N VAL A 199 -11.86 7.12 15.83
CA VAL A 199 -13.02 6.22 15.96
C VAL A 199 -13.50 6.18 17.41
N LEU A 200 -12.60 5.97 18.37
CA LEU A 200 -12.94 5.95 19.79
C LEU A 200 -13.57 7.27 20.25
N PHE A 201 -13.01 8.39 19.81
CA PHE A 201 -13.54 9.71 20.09
C PHE A 201 -14.98 9.89 19.58
N ASN A 202 -15.29 9.45 18.36
CA ASN A 202 -16.65 9.50 17.82
C ASN A 202 -17.63 8.65 18.65
N VAL A 203 -17.22 7.45 19.09
CA VAL A 203 -18.02 6.60 19.98
C VAL A 203 -18.27 7.29 21.32
N THR A 204 -17.25 7.91 21.91
CA THR A 204 -17.38 8.68 23.16
C THR A 204 -18.34 9.85 23.02
N VAL A 205 -18.24 10.62 21.93
CA VAL A 205 -19.14 11.75 21.64
C VAL A 205 -20.59 11.26 21.49
N LEU A 206 -20.82 10.20 20.72
CA LEU A 206 -22.16 9.62 20.54
C LEU A 206 -22.74 9.14 21.88
N THR A 207 -21.91 8.49 22.70
CA THR A 207 -22.30 8.00 24.03
C THR A 207 -22.66 9.15 24.97
N ALA A 208 -21.85 10.22 24.98
CA ALA A 208 -22.11 11.41 25.80
C ALA A 208 -23.41 12.11 25.40
N PHE A 209 -23.73 12.12 24.10
CA PHE A 209 -24.98 12.66 23.58
C PHE A 209 -26.19 11.80 23.99
N VAL A 210 -26.12 10.48 23.80
CA VAL A 210 -27.21 9.54 24.16
C VAL A 210 -27.49 9.54 25.67
N LEU A 211 -26.44 9.60 26.48
CA LEU A 211 -26.55 9.59 27.95
C LEU A 211 -26.79 10.99 28.55
N ASN A 212 -26.80 12.04 27.72
CA ASN A 212 -26.96 13.43 28.14
C ASN A 212 -26.04 13.83 29.30
N LEU A 213 -24.73 13.61 29.15
CA LEU A 213 -23.73 13.78 30.22
C LEU A 213 -23.44 15.26 30.60
N GLY A 214 -24.26 16.22 30.15
CA GLY A 214 -24.13 17.63 30.53
C GLY A 214 -22.87 18.34 29.99
N VAL A 215 -22.26 17.81 28.92
CA VAL A 215 -21.09 18.42 28.29
C VAL A 215 -21.52 19.64 27.47
N SER A 216 -20.70 20.69 27.44
CA SER A 216 -20.97 21.87 26.61
C SER A 216 -21.09 21.48 25.13
N GLU A 217 -22.28 21.66 24.55
CA GLU A 217 -22.59 21.31 23.15
C GLU A 217 -21.64 22.01 22.17
N GLY A 218 -21.33 23.30 22.40
CA GLY A 218 -20.43 24.05 21.54
C GLY A 218 -19.00 23.52 21.55
N LEU A 219 -18.48 23.15 22.73
CA LEU A 219 -17.15 22.55 22.85
C LEU A 219 -17.11 21.18 22.17
N LEU A 220 -18.12 20.35 22.42
CA LEU A 220 -18.22 19.00 21.88
C LEU A 220 -18.38 19.02 20.36
N LEU A 221 -19.20 19.92 19.81
CA LEU A 221 -19.33 20.13 18.37
C LEU A 221 -18.01 20.62 17.74
N SER A 222 -17.31 21.55 18.39
CA SER A 222 -16.02 22.05 17.89
C SER A 222 -14.97 20.95 17.83
N LEU A 223 -14.86 20.15 18.90
CA LEU A 223 -13.94 19.02 18.96
C LEU A 223 -14.33 17.93 17.95
N PHE A 224 -15.63 17.67 17.81
CA PHE A 224 -16.18 16.80 16.78
C PHE A 224 -15.75 17.22 15.36
N MET A 225 -15.82 18.50 15.03
CA MET A 225 -15.37 19.00 13.73
C MET A 225 -13.86 18.81 13.54
N VAL A 226 -13.04 19.12 14.55
CA VAL A 226 -11.57 18.93 14.46
C VAL A 226 -11.21 17.46 14.21
N PHE A 227 -11.81 16.54 14.97
CA PHE A 227 -11.51 15.12 14.82
C PHE A 227 -11.96 14.57 13.45
N ASN A 228 -13.11 15.02 12.96
CA ASN A 228 -13.70 14.46 11.74
C ASN A 228 -13.21 15.12 10.44
N LEU A 229 -12.84 16.39 10.49
CA LEU A 229 -12.34 17.11 9.30
C LEU A 229 -10.81 17.11 9.20
N LEU A 230 -10.10 16.90 10.31
CA LEU A 230 -8.64 16.96 10.34
C LEU A 230 -8.01 15.63 10.78
N VAL A 231 -8.30 15.19 12.02
CA VAL A 231 -7.56 14.07 12.63
C VAL A 231 -7.80 12.78 11.86
N LEU A 232 -9.04 12.39 11.62
CA LEU A 232 -9.37 11.16 10.90
C LEU A 232 -8.83 11.18 9.46
N PRO A 233 -9.10 12.20 8.61
CA PRO A 233 -8.60 12.22 7.23
C PRO A 233 -7.08 12.15 7.13
N VAL A 234 -6.37 12.94 7.94
CA VAL A 234 -4.90 12.96 7.96
C VAL A 234 -4.35 11.62 8.44
N SER A 235 -4.94 11.06 9.50
CA SER A 235 -4.50 9.76 10.04
C SER A 235 -4.72 8.62 9.05
N THR A 236 -5.87 8.59 8.37
CA THR A 236 -6.14 7.65 7.28
C THR A 236 -5.18 7.84 6.12
N PHE A 237 -4.86 9.07 5.75
CA PHE A 237 -3.91 9.36 4.67
C PHE A 237 -2.53 8.79 4.98
N LEU A 238 -2.03 9.05 6.20
CA LEU A 238 -0.73 8.59 6.67
C LEU A 238 -0.67 7.06 6.80
N ASP A 239 -1.70 6.42 7.36
CA ASP A 239 -1.74 4.95 7.48
C ASP A 239 -1.89 4.29 6.10
N ALA A 240 -2.72 4.83 5.20
CA ALA A 240 -2.88 4.28 3.86
C ALA A 240 -1.58 4.40 3.05
N GLY A 241 -0.86 5.52 3.20
CA GLY A 241 0.48 5.68 2.64
C GLY A 241 1.47 4.65 3.20
N TYR A 242 1.38 4.38 4.51
CA TYR A 242 2.26 3.44 5.19
C TYR A 242 2.00 2.00 4.78
N LEU A 243 0.74 1.58 4.68
CA LEU A 243 0.38 0.24 4.22
C LEU A 243 0.86 0.00 2.79
N ARG A 244 0.63 0.95 1.87
CA ARG A 244 1.06 0.78 0.48
C ARG A 244 2.56 0.60 0.30
N SER A 245 3.37 1.09 1.22
CA SER A 245 4.83 0.93 1.15
C SER A 245 5.37 -0.29 1.89
N HIS A 246 4.58 -0.92 2.78
CA HIS A 246 5.05 -2.01 3.66
C HIS A 246 4.22 -3.30 3.57
N THR A 247 3.10 -3.27 2.87
CA THR A 247 2.18 -4.40 2.73
C THR A 247 1.72 -4.52 1.28
N ASP A 248 1.16 -5.66 0.94
CA ASP A 248 0.51 -5.96 -0.36
C ASP A 248 -0.83 -5.22 -0.57
N TRP A 249 -1.07 -4.12 0.14
CA TRP A 249 -2.41 -3.56 0.28
C TRP A 249 -2.89 -2.85 -0.99
N GLY A 250 -3.69 -3.58 -1.79
CA GLY A 250 -4.33 -3.14 -3.04
C GLY A 250 -5.84 -2.89 -2.90
N GLY A 251 -6.26 -2.07 -1.93
CA GLY A 251 -7.69 -1.78 -1.72
C GLY A 251 -8.39 -1.08 -2.91
N PRO A 252 -9.73 -1.10 -2.96
CA PRO A 252 -10.52 -0.57 -4.09
C PRO A 252 -10.40 0.94 -4.30
N PHE A 253 -9.95 1.67 -3.28
CA PHE A 253 -9.79 3.12 -3.34
C PHE A 253 -8.31 3.51 -3.25
N SER A 254 -7.96 4.60 -3.94
CA SER A 254 -6.70 5.29 -3.74
C SER A 254 -6.57 5.81 -2.30
N ARG A 255 -5.35 6.15 -1.85
CA ARG A 255 -5.15 6.81 -0.54
C ARG A 255 -6.08 8.01 -0.36
N TRP A 256 -6.26 8.79 -1.43
CA TRP A 256 -7.10 9.99 -1.45
C TRP A 256 -8.58 9.65 -1.33
N GLY A 257 -9.04 8.56 -1.95
CA GLY A 257 -10.42 8.10 -1.83
C GLY A 257 -10.80 7.82 -0.38
N TRP A 258 -9.95 7.09 0.35
CA TRP A 258 -10.15 6.83 1.78
C TRP A 258 -10.13 8.09 2.64
N THR A 259 -9.22 9.01 2.35
CA THR A 259 -9.13 10.31 3.07
C THR A 259 -10.38 11.16 2.86
N ILE A 260 -10.86 11.29 1.62
CA ILE A 260 -12.06 12.08 1.29
C ILE A 260 -13.30 11.49 1.95
N LEU A 261 -13.47 10.16 1.90
CA LEU A 261 -14.60 9.49 2.57
C LEU A 261 -14.55 9.67 4.09
N ASN A 262 -13.37 9.65 4.70
CA ASN A 262 -13.21 9.92 6.14
C ASN A 262 -13.41 11.39 6.53
N ALA A 263 -13.34 12.32 5.58
CA ALA A 263 -13.59 13.74 5.83
C ALA A 263 -15.09 14.08 5.85
N ALA A 264 -15.97 13.19 5.38
CA ALA A 264 -17.41 13.39 5.38
C ALA A 264 -18.02 13.03 6.76
N PRO A 265 -18.52 14.01 7.54
CA PRO A 265 -19.11 13.74 8.85
C PRO A 265 -20.32 12.81 8.71
N GLY A 266 -20.43 11.81 9.59
CA GLY A 266 -21.51 10.80 9.57
C GLY A 266 -21.17 9.57 8.73
N LEU A 267 -20.44 9.73 7.62
CA LEU A 267 -19.92 8.60 6.81
C LEU A 267 -18.55 8.11 7.30
N ASN A 268 -17.78 9.00 7.90
CA ASN A 268 -16.44 8.76 8.41
C ASN A 268 -16.32 7.54 9.35
N ALA A 269 -17.26 7.33 10.28
CA ALA A 269 -17.18 6.18 11.20
C ALA A 269 -17.31 4.85 10.47
N VAL A 270 -18.30 4.72 9.57
CA VAL A 270 -18.49 3.53 8.74
C VAL A 270 -17.30 3.32 7.80
N THR A 271 -16.81 4.40 7.20
CA THR A 271 -15.63 4.38 6.32
C THR A 271 -14.39 3.91 7.08
N ALA A 272 -14.13 4.45 8.27
CA ALA A 272 -13.00 4.05 9.12
C ALA A 272 -13.07 2.57 9.50
N LEU A 273 -14.26 2.06 9.86
CA LEU A 273 -14.45 0.64 10.17
C LEU A 273 -14.23 -0.25 8.94
N CYS A 274 -14.76 0.14 7.77
CA CYS A 274 -14.54 -0.59 6.53
C CYS A 274 -13.04 -0.61 6.16
N TYR A 275 -12.38 0.55 6.26
CA TYR A 275 -10.95 0.68 6.06
C TYR A 275 -10.15 -0.23 7.00
N LEU A 276 -10.45 -0.23 8.30
CA LEU A 276 -9.78 -1.08 9.28
C LEU A 276 -10.01 -2.58 9.00
N SER A 277 -11.20 -2.96 8.58
CA SER A 277 -11.51 -4.35 8.19
C SER A 277 -10.70 -4.80 6.97
N LEU A 278 -10.53 -3.92 5.97
CA LEU A 278 -9.68 -4.21 4.80
C LEU A 278 -8.19 -4.22 5.17
N ARG A 279 -7.75 -3.28 6.01
CA ARG A 279 -6.38 -3.22 6.54
C ARG A 279 -5.98 -4.51 7.25
N ARG A 280 -6.88 -5.12 8.01
CA ARG A 280 -6.61 -6.40 8.71
C ARG A 280 -6.32 -7.57 7.77
N ARG A 281 -6.73 -7.47 6.50
CA ARG A 281 -6.47 -8.48 5.46
C ARG A 281 -5.16 -8.22 4.72
N ALA A 282 -4.53 -7.05 4.92
CA ALA A 282 -3.23 -6.78 4.33
C ALA A 282 -2.20 -7.72 4.96
N SER A 283 -1.45 -8.43 4.11
CA SER A 283 -0.34 -9.24 4.57
C SER A 283 0.89 -8.34 4.62
N TRP A 284 1.55 -8.33 5.78
CA TRP A 284 2.82 -7.63 5.90
C TRP A 284 3.80 -8.29 4.96
N ILE A 285 4.61 -7.45 4.29
CA ILE A 285 5.83 -7.92 3.66
C ILE A 285 6.69 -8.41 4.83
N ARG A 286 6.60 -9.72 5.15
CA ARG A 286 6.86 -10.23 6.50
C ARG A 286 8.32 -9.97 6.87
N LYS A 287 8.52 -9.26 7.98
CA LYS A 287 9.73 -9.31 8.80
C LYS A 287 9.64 -10.59 9.64
N ARG A 288 10.37 -11.66 9.29
CA ARG A 288 10.64 -12.77 10.22
C ARG A 288 11.98 -12.56 10.90
#